data_AF-A0A661TRE9-F1
#
_entry.id   AF-A0A661TRE9-F1
#
_cell.length_a   1.000
_cell.length_b   1.000
_cell.length_c   1.000
_cell.angle_alpha   90.00
_cell.angle_beta   90.00
_cell.angle_gamma   90.00
#
_symmetry.space_group_name_H-M   'P 1'
#
loop_
_entity.id
_entity.type
_entity.pdbx_description
1 polymer ?
#
loop_
_entity_poly.entity_id
_entity_poly.type
_entity_poly.pdbx_seq_one_letter_code
_entity_poly.pdbx_strand_id
1 'polypeptide(L)' 'MQPRELQRLLREKRERLRQLRFDLAGGKVKNVREIRETKKDIARILTFLKLKQK' A
#
# COMPACT_ATOMS: atom_id res chain seq x y z
N MET A 1 16.21 8.81 -5.97
CA MET A 1 14.78 8.53 -5.75
C MET A 1 13.97 9.78 -5.97
N GLN A 2 13.42 9.88 -7.19
CA GLN A 2 12.61 11.00 -7.64
C GLN A 2 11.25 10.98 -6.91
N PRO A 3 10.62 12.13 -6.59
CA PRO A 3 9.29 12.20 -5.97
C PRO A 3 8.23 11.39 -6.73
N ARG A 4 8.41 11.25 -8.05
CA ARG A 4 7.54 10.48 -8.95
C ARG A 4 7.57 8.97 -8.69
N GLU A 5 8.72 8.40 -8.28
CA GLU A 5 8.83 6.96 -8.02
C GLU A 5 8.06 6.56 -6.77
N LEU A 6 8.14 7.38 -5.71
CA LEU A 6 7.38 7.15 -4.47
C LEU A 6 5.87 7.22 -4.71
N GLN A 7 5.41 8.15 -5.55
CA GLN A 7 4.00 8.21 -5.93
C GLN A 7 3.58 6.98 -6.75
N ARG A 8 4.46 6.47 -7.62
CA ARG A 8 4.19 5.27 -8.42
C ARG A 8 4.06 4.02 -7.53
N LEU A 9 5.02 3.83 -6.61
CA LEU A 9 4.99 2.78 -5.58
C LEU A 9 3.76 2.86 -4.68
N LEU A 10 3.36 4.07 -4.28
CA LEU A 10 2.14 4.30 -3.51
C LEU A 10 0.89 3.83 -4.27
N ARG A 11 0.85 4.11 -5.58
CA ARG A 11 -0.28 3.73 -6.45
C ARG A 11 -0.37 2.21 -6.58
N GLU A 12 0.76 1.55 -6.81
CA GLU A 12 0.90 0.10 -6.89
C GLU A 12 0.44 -0.60 -5.59
N LYS A 13 0.91 -0.11 -4.43
CA LYS A 13 0.53 -0.66 -3.12
C LYS A 13 -0.97 -0.48 -2.84
N ARG A 14 -1.57 0.65 -3.26
CA ARG A 14 -3.02 0.88 -3.18
C ARG A 14 -3.82 -0.07 -4.08
N GLU A 15 -3.31 -0.36 -5.28
CA GLU A 15 -3.92 -1.30 -6.21
C GLU A 15 -3.92 -2.72 -5.64
N ARG A 16 -2.78 -3.13 -5.08
CA ARG A 16 -2.62 -4.41 -4.40
C ARG A 16 -3.53 -4.53 -3.18
N LEU A 17 -3.68 -3.45 -2.40
CA LEU A 17 -4.67 -3.40 -1.31
C LEU A 17 -6.10 -3.59 -1.82
N ARG A 18 -6.44 -3.05 -3.01
CA ARG A 18 -7.75 -3.21 -3.63
C ARG A 18 -8.01 -4.66 -4.02
N GLN A 19 -7.05 -5.31 -4.71
CA GLN A 19 -7.14 -6.73 -5.05
C GLN A 19 -7.33 -7.60 -3.81
N LEU A 20 -6.49 -7.39 -2.78
CA LEU A 20 -6.62 -8.13 -1.53
C LEU A 20 -7.98 -7.93 -0.83
N ARG A 21 -8.60 -6.74 -0.94
CA ARG A 21 -9.96 -6.50 -0.43
C ARG A 21 -11.03 -7.23 -1.24
N PHE A 22 -10.88 -7.29 -2.56
CA PHE A 22 -11.77 -8.06 -3.43
C PHE A 22 -11.67 -9.56 -3.14
N ASP A 23 -10.45 -10.08 -3.02
CA ASP A 23 -10.21 -11.47 -2.66
C ASP A 23 -10.79 -11.79 -1.27
N LEU A 24 -10.68 -10.85 -0.32
CA LEU A 24 -11.23 -10.99 1.04
C LEU A 24 -12.76 -11.02 1.00
N ALA A 25 -13.39 -10.15 0.22
CA ALA A 25 -14.84 -10.13 0.03
C ALA A 25 -15.35 -11.42 -0.61
N GLY A 26 -14.56 -12.05 -1.49
CA GLY A 26 -14.86 -13.36 -2.08
C GLY A 26 -14.68 -14.56 -1.13
N GLY A 27 -14.33 -14.34 0.15
CA GLY A 27 -14.20 -15.40 1.16
C GLY A 27 -13.00 -16.32 0.95
N LYS A 28 -12.10 -16.02 0.01
CA LYS A 28 -10.93 -16.86 -0.34
C LYS A 28 -9.66 -16.55 0.45
N VAL A 29 -9.66 -15.51 1.28
CA VAL A 29 -8.40 -14.97 1.83
C VAL A 29 -8.06 -15.56 3.19
N LYS A 30 -7.00 -16.37 3.20
CA LYS A 30 -6.21 -16.71 4.39
C LYS A 30 -5.23 -15.58 4.79
N ASN A 31 -4.95 -14.64 3.88
CA ASN A 31 -3.88 -13.64 4.00
C ASN A 31 -4.32 -12.28 4.57
N VAL A 32 -5.12 -12.27 5.63
CA VAL A 32 -5.52 -11.02 6.34
C VAL A 32 -4.28 -10.26 6.84
N ARG A 33 -3.20 -10.98 7.13
CA ARG A 33 -1.90 -10.42 7.52
C ARG A 33 -1.29 -9.54 6.43
N GLU A 34 -1.39 -9.95 5.18
CA GLU A 34 -0.81 -9.25 4.02
C GLU A 34 -1.51 -7.90 3.75
N ILE A 35 -2.83 -7.83 3.99
CA ILE A 35 -3.60 -6.57 3.96
C ILE A 35 -3.05 -5.60 5.01
N ARG A 36 -2.79 -6.11 6.21
CA ARG A 36 -2.32 -5.32 7.36
C ARG A 36 -0.90 -4.79 7.11
N GLU A 37 -0.03 -5.59 6.52
CA GLU A 37 1.32 -5.18 6.11
C GLU A 37 1.28 -4.18 4.95
N THR A 38 0.46 -4.41 3.93
CA THR A 38 0.29 -3.48 2.81
C THR A 38 -0.19 -2.10 3.28
N LYS A 39 -1.11 -2.04 4.26
CA LYS A 39 -1.52 -0.77 4.88
C LYS A 39 -0.37 -0.08 5.60
N LYS A 40 0.46 -0.82 6.35
CA LYS A 40 1.63 -0.25 7.04
C LYS A 40 2.66 0.29 6.06
N ASP A 41 2.90 -0.40 4.95
CA ASP A 41 3.81 0.05 3.90
C ASP A 41 3.34 1.36 3.27
N ILE A 42 2.05 1.46 2.93
CA ILE A 42 1.46 2.71 2.41
C ILE A 42 1.67 3.86 3.41
N ALA A 43 1.43 3.61 4.70
CA ALA A 43 1.63 4.62 5.74
C ALA A 43 3.10 5.07 5.83
N ARG A 44 4.06 4.13 5.80
CA ARG A 44 5.50 4.46 5.80
C ARG A 44 5.87 5.30 4.58
N ILE A 45 5.43 4.92 3.37
CA ILE A 45 5.71 5.66 2.14
C ILE A 45 5.17 7.10 2.23
N LEU A 46 3.95 7.28 2.74
CA LEU A 46 3.37 8.60 2.97
C LEU A 46 4.16 9.43 3.98
N THR A 47 4.64 8.82 5.06
CA THR A 47 5.49 9.49 6.06
C THR A 47 6.81 9.92 5.45
N PHE A 48 7.49 9.06 4.68
CA PHE A 48 8.72 9.42 3.98
C PHE A 48 8.52 10.53 2.96
N LEU A 49 7.42 10.50 2.20
CA LEU A 49 7.04 11.58 1.28
C LEU A 49 6.87 12.91 2.03
N LYS A 50 6.18 12.90 3.17
CA LYS A 50 5.96 14.09 3.99
C LYS A 50 7.25 14.61 4.63
N LEU A 51 8.14 13.71 5.07
CA LEU A 51 9.46 14.08 5.59
C LEU A 51 10.34 14.71 4.52
N LYS A 52 10.32 14.19 3.27
CA LYS A 52 11.07 14.77 2.15
C LYS A 52 10.54 16.12 1.66
N GLN A 53 9.28 16.43 1.96
CA GLN A 53 8.66 17.71 1.61
C GLN A 53 8.92 18.81 2.64
N LYS A 54 9.56 18.47 3.76
CA LYS A 54 9.90 19.36 4.86
C LYS A 54 11.38 19.71 4.80
#